data_AF-A0A1P9WUV3-F1
#
_entry.id   AF-A0A1P9WUV3-F1
#
_cell.length_a   1.000
_cell.length_b   1.000
_cell.length_c   1.000
_cell.angle_alpha   90.00
_cell.angle_beta   90.00
_cell.angle_gamma   90.00
#
_symmetry.space_group_name_H-M   'P 1'
#
loop_
_entity.id
_entity.type
_entity.pdbx_description
1 polymer ?
#
loop_
_entity_poly.entity_id
_entity_poly.type
_entity_poly.pdbx_seq_one_letter_code
_entity_poly.pdbx_strand_id
1 'polypeptide(L)'
;MKTTHRAWNVLFILLFLFASSAFAQDPKKVRLRLKNNGLVPREFRFLERYPDNKYPNVFTAYILPGQAHKVEIKPGTRLSLVNQQEINANMRGLEAPGKPLLVVKPKDDGKTVNLVQP
;
A
#
# COMPACT_ATOMS: atom_id res chain seq x y z
N MET A 1 -7.23 -19.05 -56.90
CA MET A 1 -6.58 -18.98 -55.56
C MET A 1 -6.54 -17.52 -55.09
N LYS A 2 -7.43 -17.12 -54.18
CA LYS A 2 -7.46 -15.79 -53.54
C LYS A 2 -7.71 -15.98 -52.04
N THR A 3 -6.71 -16.44 -51.29
CA THR A 3 -6.83 -16.74 -49.85
C THR A 3 -5.79 -16.05 -48.98
N THR A 4 -4.85 -15.31 -49.57
CA THR A 4 -3.71 -14.71 -48.85
C THR A 4 -4.05 -13.39 -48.12
N HIS A 5 -4.96 -12.58 -48.64
CA HIS A 5 -5.27 -11.26 -48.04
C HIS A 5 -6.06 -11.35 -46.71
N ARG A 6 -6.80 -12.43 -46.47
CA ARG A 6 -7.59 -12.59 -45.22
C ARG A 6 -6.72 -12.91 -44.01
N ALA A 7 -5.64 -13.66 -44.18
CA ALA A 7 -4.75 -14.06 -43.08
C ALA A 7 -3.98 -12.85 -42.49
N TRP A 8 -3.63 -11.88 -43.33
CA TRP A 8 -2.89 -10.68 -42.91
C TRP A 8 -3.70 -9.78 -41.97
N ASN A 9 -4.99 -9.60 -42.27
CA ASN A 9 -5.89 -8.79 -41.43
C ASN A 9 -6.15 -9.45 -40.08
N VAL A 10 -6.22 -10.78 -40.02
CA VAL A 10 -6.38 -11.53 -38.76
C VAL A 10 -5.13 -11.41 -37.88
N LEU A 11 -3.93 -11.46 -38.49
CA LEU A 11 -2.66 -11.28 -37.78
C LEU A 11 -2.53 -9.88 -37.15
N PHE A 12 -2.95 -8.84 -37.89
CA PHE A 12 -2.93 -7.46 -37.39
C PHE A 12 -3.87 -7.24 -36.19
N ILE A 13 -5.06 -7.86 -36.21
CA ILE A 13 -6.03 -7.77 -35.10
C ILE A 13 -5.49 -8.48 -33.84
N LEU A 14 -4.87 -9.65 -34.00
CA LEU A 14 -4.26 -10.40 -32.88
C LEU A 14 -3.10 -9.64 -32.22
N LEU A 15 -2.26 -8.97 -33.03
CA LEU A 15 -1.18 -8.11 -32.51
C LEU A 15 -1.72 -6.90 -31.73
N PHE A 16 -2.83 -6.31 -32.18
CA PHE A 16 -3.44 -5.16 -31.50
C PHE A 16 -4.11 -5.56 -30.16
N LEU A 17 -4.69 -6.77 -30.08
CA LEU A 17 -5.25 -7.33 -28.85
C LEU A 17 -4.17 -7.74 -27.83
N PHE A 18 -2.98 -8.12 -28.29
CA PHE A 18 -1.84 -8.37 -27.40
C PHE A 18 -1.23 -7.08 -26.82
N ALA A 19 -1.27 -5.97 -27.57
CA ALA A 19 -0.73 -4.70 -27.10
C ALA A 19 -1.58 -4.05 -25.97
N SER A 20 -2.89 -4.29 -25.95
CA SER A 20 -3.80 -3.69 -24.96
C SER A 20 -3.76 -4.36 -23.58
N SER A 21 -3.27 -5.60 -23.48
CA SER A 21 -3.22 -6.35 -22.21
C SER A 21 -2.02 -6.01 -21.33
N ALA A 22 -1.02 -5.26 -21.84
CA ALA A 22 0.16 -4.89 -21.06
C ALA A 22 -0.09 -3.77 -20.02
N PHE A 23 -1.18 -3.01 -20.14
CA PHE A 23 -1.44 -1.82 -19.31
C PHE A 23 -2.34 -2.05 -18.09
N ALA A 24 -2.82 -3.27 -17.86
CA ALA A 24 -3.78 -3.60 -16.80
C ALA A 24 -3.17 -4.30 -15.57
N GLN A 25 -1.88 -4.08 -15.28
CA GLN A 25 -1.32 -4.57 -14.02
C GLN A 25 -1.71 -3.62 -12.88
N ASP A 26 -2.58 -4.10 -11.98
CA ASP A 26 -2.84 -3.43 -10.70
C ASP A 26 -1.50 -3.09 -10.01
N PRO A 27 -1.38 -1.89 -9.40
CA PRO A 27 -0.14 -1.51 -8.75
C PRO A 27 0.19 -2.53 -7.66
N LYS A 28 1.30 -3.25 -7.86
CA LYS A 28 1.80 -4.26 -6.93
C LYS A 28 1.86 -3.66 -5.52
N LYS A 29 1.18 -4.30 -4.56
CA LYS A 29 1.27 -3.91 -3.15
C LYS A 29 2.73 -4.00 -2.68
N VAL A 30 3.11 -3.08 -1.80
CA VAL A 30 4.44 -2.99 -1.22
C VAL A 30 4.43 -3.69 0.12
N ARG A 31 5.31 -4.68 0.31
CA ARG A 31 5.42 -5.42 1.58
C ARG A 31 6.34 -4.65 2.53
N LEU A 32 5.84 -4.32 3.71
CA LEU A 32 6.61 -3.63 4.75
C LEU A 32 6.72 -4.51 6.01
N ARG A 33 7.78 -4.29 6.79
CA ARG A 33 7.98 -4.89 8.11
C ARG A 33 7.96 -3.79 9.16
N LEU A 34 6.89 -3.70 9.93
CA LEU A 34 6.71 -2.72 11.00
C LEU A 34 7.31 -3.29 12.30
N LYS A 35 8.47 -2.80 12.70
CA LYS A 35 9.27 -3.37 13.80
C LYS A 35 9.11 -2.56 15.09
N ASN A 36 8.76 -3.24 16.18
CA ASN A 36 8.89 -2.66 17.51
C ASN A 36 10.35 -2.72 17.93
N ASN A 37 11.06 -1.59 17.78
CA ASN A 37 12.44 -1.43 18.24
C ASN A 37 12.54 -0.86 19.67
N GLY A 38 11.44 -0.81 20.42
CA GLY A 38 11.43 -0.48 21.84
C GLY A 38 11.71 -1.70 22.73
N LEU A 39 11.83 -1.44 24.04
CA LEU A 39 12.18 -2.45 25.05
C LEU A 39 10.97 -3.20 25.62
N VAL A 40 9.74 -2.74 25.36
CA VAL A 40 8.51 -3.30 25.93
C VAL A 40 7.51 -3.66 24.84
N PRO A 41 6.65 -4.67 25.06
CA PRO A 41 5.50 -4.94 24.20
C PRO A 41 4.60 -3.71 24.09
N ARG A 42 4.13 -3.39 22.88
CA ARG A 42 3.25 -2.24 22.64
C ARG A 42 2.18 -2.57 21.62
N GLU A 43 1.00 -2.03 21.86
CA GLU A 43 -0.03 -1.89 20.84
C GLU A 43 0.28 -0.66 19.98
N PHE A 44 0.32 -0.86 18.66
CA PHE A 44 0.45 0.21 17.69
C PHE A 44 -0.81 0.29 16.86
N ARG A 45 -1.31 1.51 16.65
CA ARG A 45 -2.46 1.79 15.80
C ARG A 45 -1.99 2.62 14.63
N PHE A 46 -2.38 2.20 13.45
CA PHE A 46 -1.91 2.73 12.19
C PHE A 46 -3.07 3.32 11.43
N LEU A 47 -2.82 4.47 10.82
CA LEU A 47 -3.74 5.14 9.92
C LEU A 47 -3.15 5.10 8.51
N GLU A 48 -3.89 4.48 7.58
CA GLU A 48 -3.60 4.49 6.16
C GLU A 48 -4.46 5.55 5.47
N ARG A 49 -3.82 6.55 4.87
CA ARG A 49 -4.47 7.51 3.98
C ARG A 49 -4.09 7.18 2.54
N TYR A 50 -5.04 6.63 1.79
CA TYR A 50 -4.84 6.26 0.40
C TYR A 50 -4.74 7.50 -0.51
N PRO A 51 -4.01 7.41 -1.64
CA PRO A 51 -3.84 8.54 -2.56
C PRO A 51 -5.10 8.83 -3.43
N ASP A 52 -6.05 7.91 -3.49
CA ASP A 52 -7.24 7.95 -4.37
C ASP A 52 -8.50 8.48 -3.66
N ASN A 53 -8.35 9.34 -2.64
CA ASN A 53 -9.44 9.91 -1.84
C ASN A 53 -10.40 8.86 -1.23
N LYS A 54 -9.97 7.61 -1.11
CA LYS A 54 -10.70 6.58 -0.37
C LYS A 54 -10.71 6.91 1.11
N TYR A 55 -11.76 6.45 1.80
CA TYR A 55 -11.83 6.51 3.24
C TYR A 55 -10.56 5.92 3.87
N PRO A 56 -9.99 6.57 4.88
CA PRO A 56 -8.81 6.07 5.53
C PRO A 56 -9.11 4.76 6.25
N ASN A 57 -8.12 3.89 6.30
CA ASN A 57 -8.20 2.63 7.03
C ASN A 57 -7.41 2.74 8.34
N VAL A 58 -7.93 2.11 9.39
CA VAL A 58 -7.25 2.01 10.68
C VAL A 58 -7.07 0.54 11.02
N PHE A 59 -5.84 0.16 11.38
CA PHE A 59 -5.56 -1.17 11.88
C PHE A 59 -4.66 -1.12 13.11
N THR A 60 -4.73 -2.17 13.92
CA THR A 60 -4.01 -2.28 15.18
C THR A 60 -3.16 -3.54 15.16
N ALA A 61 -1.94 -3.45 15.70
CA ALA A 61 -1.08 -4.60 15.90
C ALA A 61 -0.41 -4.54 17.27
N TYR A 62 -0.47 -5.64 18.00
CA TYR A 62 0.33 -5.86 19.20
C TYR A 62 1.67 -6.49 18.81
N ILE A 63 2.80 -5.83 19.11
CA ILE A 63 4.11 -6.23 18.62
C ILE A 63 5.11 -6.31 19.79
N LEU A 64 5.72 -7.48 19.98
CA LEU A 64 6.75 -7.70 21.01
C LEU A 64 8.07 -6.98 20.66
N PRO A 65 8.94 -6.69 21.66
CA PRO A 65 10.27 -6.14 21.43
C PRO A 65 11.06 -6.93 20.40
N GLY A 66 11.64 -6.25 19.41
CA GLY A 66 12.42 -6.85 18.33
C GLY A 66 11.59 -7.53 17.23
N GLN A 67 10.31 -7.81 17.45
CA GLN A 67 9.42 -8.42 16.47
C GLN A 67 9.00 -7.41 15.39
N ALA A 68 8.71 -7.92 14.19
CA ALA A 68 8.12 -7.15 13.10
C ALA A 68 6.78 -7.74 12.65
N HIS A 69 5.81 -6.86 12.41
CA HIS A 69 4.54 -7.17 11.78
C HIS A 69 4.62 -6.90 10.27
N LYS A 70 4.21 -7.87 9.44
CA LYS A 70 4.26 -7.74 7.98
C LYS A 70 2.93 -7.18 7.47
N VAL A 71 2.99 -6.16 6.62
CA VAL A 71 1.81 -5.53 6.00
C VAL A 71 2.03 -5.33 4.50
N GLU A 72 0.94 -5.31 3.74
CA GLU A 72 0.96 -5.05 2.30
C GLU A 72 0.15 -3.80 1.99
N ILE A 73 0.84 -2.74 1.56
CA ILE A 73 0.24 -1.42 1.39
C ILE A 73 0.36 -0.96 -0.07
N LYS A 74 -0.71 -0.34 -0.58
CA LYS A 74 -0.71 0.27 -1.92
C LYS A 74 0.36 1.39 -2.01
N PRO A 75 1.13 1.48 -3.11
CA PRO A 75 1.98 2.64 -3.36
C PRO A 75 1.21 3.97 -3.28
N GLY A 76 1.84 4.99 -2.72
CA GLY A 76 1.26 6.32 -2.51
C GLY A 76 0.50 6.49 -1.20
N THR A 77 0.18 5.41 -0.48
CA THR A 77 -0.47 5.50 0.84
C THR A 77 0.45 6.18 1.84
N ARG A 78 -0.10 7.12 2.61
CA ARG A 78 0.57 7.71 3.78
C ARG A 78 0.23 6.87 5.00
N LEU A 79 1.25 6.37 5.68
CA LEU A 79 1.13 5.60 6.91
C LEU A 79 1.56 6.46 8.09
N SER A 80 0.70 6.54 9.11
CA SER A 80 0.97 7.24 10.37
C SER A 80 0.64 6.35 11.56
N LEU A 81 1.31 6.56 12.70
CA LEU A 81 0.85 6.08 13.99
C LEU A 81 -0.20 7.03 14.55
N VAL A 82 -1.23 6.49 15.18
CA VAL A 82 -2.32 7.29 15.76
C VAL A 82 -2.70 6.81 17.16
N ASN A 83 -3.29 7.69 17.95
CA ASN A 83 -3.93 7.35 19.22
C ASN A 83 -5.47 7.28 19.09
N GLN A 84 -6.19 6.93 20.17
CA GLN A 84 -7.65 6.83 20.13
C GLN A 84 -8.35 8.16 19.79
N GLN A 85 -7.83 9.29 20.29
CA GLN A 85 -8.43 10.61 20.04
C GLN A 85 -8.34 10.97 18.57
N GLU A 86 -7.20 10.69 17.93
CA GLU A 86 -6.96 10.91 16.50
C GLU A 86 -7.83 9.99 15.63
N ILE A 87 -8.00 8.73 16.04
CA ILE A 87 -8.94 7.81 15.37
C ILE A 87 -10.37 8.35 15.46
N ASN A 88 -10.80 8.79 16.64
CA ASN A 88 -12.13 9.38 16.84
C ASN A 88 -12.34 10.65 16.01
N ALA A 89 -11.33 11.51 15.90
CA ALA A 89 -11.38 12.69 15.05
C ALA A 89 -11.55 12.28 13.57
N ASN A 90 -10.80 11.29 13.11
CA ASN A 90 -10.90 10.78 11.74
C ASN A 90 -12.29 10.19 11.43
N MET A 91 -12.87 9.44 12.36
CA MET A 91 -14.24 8.91 12.23
C MET A 91 -15.31 10.01 12.17
N ARG A 92 -15.03 11.20 12.70
CA ARG A 92 -15.90 12.39 12.60
C ARG A 92 -15.65 13.20 11.32
N GLY A 93 -14.79 12.74 10.42
CA GLY A 93 -14.39 13.48 9.22
C GLY A 93 -13.40 14.61 9.46
N LEU A 94 -12.84 14.72 10.67
CA LEU A 94 -11.82 15.71 11.00
C LEU A 94 -10.44 15.20 10.60
N GLU A 95 -9.56 16.13 10.22
CA GLU A 95 -8.19 15.78 9.89
C GLU A 95 -7.36 15.53 11.16
N ALA A 96 -6.97 14.28 11.37
CA ALA A 96 -5.96 13.89 12.35
C ALA A 96 -4.68 13.45 11.63
N PRO A 97 -3.56 14.18 11.73
CA PRO A 97 -2.35 13.86 10.98
C PRO A 97 -1.65 12.59 11.48
N GLY A 98 -1.79 12.27 12.77
CA GLY A 98 -1.01 11.23 13.42
C GLY A 98 0.50 11.54 13.42
N LYS A 99 1.29 10.64 14.01
CA LYS A 99 2.74 10.66 13.88
C LYS A 99 3.15 10.00 12.55
N PRO A 100 3.70 10.75 11.58
CA PRO A 100 4.01 10.21 10.26
C PRO A 100 5.09 9.14 10.34
N LEU A 101 4.90 8.02 9.64
CA LEU A 101 5.88 6.95 9.50
C LEU A 101 6.52 6.91 8.12
N LEU A 102 5.69 6.83 7.08
CA LEU A 102 6.17 6.60 5.71
C LEU A 102 5.11 7.01 4.68
N VAL A 103 5.56 7.60 3.57
CA VAL A 103 4.78 7.60 2.32
C VAL A 103 5.27 6.44 1.48
N VAL A 104 4.42 5.44 1.27
CA VAL A 104 4.80 4.16 0.66
C VAL A 104 5.18 4.36 -0.80
N LYS A 105 6.39 3.97 -1.18
CA LYS A 105 6.86 3.98 -2.57
C LYS A 105 7.09 2.54 -3.05
N PRO A 106 7.03 2.25 -4.36
CA PRO A 106 7.32 0.91 -4.88
C PRO A 106 8.69 0.37 -4.44
N LYS A 107 9.68 1.26 -4.32
CA LYS A 107 11.04 0.92 -3.87
C LYS A 107 11.17 0.55 -2.38
N ASP A 108 10.11 0.72 -1.60
CA ASP A 108 10.10 0.34 -0.18
C ASP A 108 9.75 -1.15 0.02
N ASP A 109 9.58 -1.96 -1.03
CA ASP A 109 9.26 -3.38 -0.89
C ASP A 109 10.35 -4.12 -0.09
N GLY A 110 9.93 -4.85 0.94
CA GLY A 110 10.82 -5.53 1.89
C GLY A 110 11.40 -4.64 2.99
N LYS A 111 11.14 -3.32 2.98
CA LYS A 111 11.69 -2.37 3.96
C LYS A 111 11.18 -2.66 5.37
N THR A 112 12.09 -2.47 6.33
CA THR A 112 11.75 -2.48 7.76
C THR A 112 11.61 -1.03 8.26
N VAL A 113 10.50 -0.73 8.93
CA VAL A 113 10.20 0.56 9.54
C VAL A 113 10.21 0.39 11.05
N ASN A 114 11.11 1.12 11.72
CA ASN A 114 11.18 1.16 13.18
C ASN A 114 10.05 2.04 13.73
N LEU A 115 9.27 1.50 14.66
CA LEU A 115 8.05 2.14 15.16
C LEU A 115 8.28 3.06 16.37
N VAL A 116 9.35 2.83 17.12
CA VAL A 116 9.75 3.66 18.25
C VAL A 116 10.88 4.56 17.78
N GLN A 117 10.63 5.86 17.70
CA GLN A 117 11.68 6.83 17.38
C GLN A 117 12.42 7.21 18.69
N PRO A 118 13.74 7.46 18.64
CA PRO A 118 14.51 7.94 19.78
C PRO A 118 13.99 9.30 20.29
#